data_AF-A0A5C8KIV2-F1
#
_entry.id   AF-A0A5C8KIV2-F1
#
_cell.length_a   1.000
_cell.length_b   1.000
_cell.length_c   1.000
_cell.angle_alpha   90.00
_cell.angle_beta   90.00
_cell.angle_gamma   90.00
#
_symmetry.space_group_name_H-M   'P 1'
#
loop_
_entity.id
_entity.type
_entity.pdbx_description
1 polymer ?
#
loop_
_entity_poly.entity_id
_entity_poly.type
_entity_poly.pdbx_seq_one_letter_code
_entity_poly.pdbx_strand_id
1 'polypeptide(L)'
;MRRTRLENLVAVCDRFGKSLEGIPDSTARSLHDVYADLSARMIEVRARNPEVRSSEFASGIEQGLREAPESFSAVSAQWRETVEKAFYAAFRAEYPEFMAKEAARLEKVETRGRIRTDSEYYLVRHQVDALEGDEDALARLHTLYAMLEAYELRSS
;
A
#
# COMPACT_ATOMS: atom_id res chain seq x y z
N MET A 1 3.62 -25.83 -4.63
CA MET A 1 2.35 -25.44 -3.95
C MET A 1 2.17 -23.94 -4.15
N ARG A 2 1.01 -23.47 -4.61
CA ARG A 2 0.76 -22.02 -4.76
C ARG A 2 0.44 -21.44 -3.39
N ARG A 3 1.11 -20.35 -3.01
CA ARG A 3 0.78 -19.61 -1.78
C ARG A 3 -0.65 -19.08 -1.83
N THR A 4 -1.30 -19.05 -0.68
CA THR A 4 -2.61 -18.44 -0.48
C THR A 4 -2.50 -16.91 -0.52
N ARG A 5 -3.65 -16.22 -0.70
CA ARG A 5 -3.70 -14.74 -0.62
C ARG A 5 -3.14 -14.22 0.70
N LEU A 6 -3.48 -14.86 1.81
CA LEU A 6 -3.00 -14.47 3.14
C LEU A 6 -1.48 -14.62 3.24
N GLU A 7 -0.93 -15.74 2.78
CA GLU A 7 0.53 -15.97 2.80
C GLU A 7 1.28 -14.98 1.90
N ASN A 8 0.73 -14.61 0.74
CA ASN A 8 1.32 -13.58 -0.11
C ASN A 8 1.33 -12.21 0.58
N LEU A 9 0.21 -11.81 1.19
CA LEU A 9 0.11 -10.53 1.92
C LEU A 9 1.08 -10.46 3.10
N VAL A 10 1.19 -11.55 3.87
CA VAL A 10 2.17 -11.65 4.97
C VAL A 10 3.61 -11.57 4.42
N ALA A 11 3.90 -12.25 3.32
CA ALA A 11 5.22 -12.19 2.69
C ALA A 11 5.58 -10.78 2.20
N VAL A 12 4.61 -10.02 1.67
CA VAL A 12 4.79 -8.60 1.32
C VAL A 12 5.19 -7.80 2.56
N CYS A 13 4.44 -7.94 3.67
CA CYS A 13 4.74 -7.25 4.92
C CYS A 13 6.15 -7.58 5.45
N ASP A 14 6.49 -8.86 5.54
CA ASP A 14 7.79 -9.30 6.06
C ASP A 14 8.95 -8.78 5.18
N ARG A 15 8.79 -8.82 3.85
CA ARG A 15 9.80 -8.28 2.92
C ARG A 15 9.92 -6.77 3.03
N PHE A 16 8.79 -6.07 3.14
CA PHE A 16 8.79 -4.62 3.32
C PHE A 16 9.49 -4.24 4.63
N GLY A 17 9.10 -4.83 5.76
CA GLY A 17 9.74 -4.61 7.05
C GLY A 17 11.25 -4.81 6.99
N LYS A 18 11.72 -5.93 6.40
CA LYS A 18 13.16 -6.19 6.21
C LYS A 18 13.87 -5.13 5.35
N SER A 19 13.22 -4.62 4.31
CA SER A 19 13.82 -3.59 3.45
C SER A 19 14.00 -2.23 4.12
N LEU A 20 13.37 -2.01 5.27
CA LEU A 20 13.54 -0.79 6.08
C LEU A 20 14.69 -0.90 7.08
N GLU A 21 15.30 -2.09 7.22
CA GLU A 21 16.43 -2.29 8.12
C GLU A 21 17.60 -1.37 7.74
N GLY A 22 18.10 -0.63 8.73
CA GLY A 22 19.24 0.27 8.54
C GLY A 22 18.91 1.68 8.03
N ILE A 23 17.64 2.01 7.76
CA ILE A 23 17.26 3.40 7.46
C ILE A 23 17.39 4.25 8.74
N PRO A 24 18.20 5.32 8.77
CA PRO A 24 18.44 6.12 9.96
C PRO A 24 17.32 7.14 10.23
N ASP A 25 16.06 6.72 10.06
CA ASP A 25 14.85 7.52 10.30
C ASP A 25 13.98 6.84 11.36
N SER A 26 13.48 7.59 12.35
CA SER A 26 12.69 7.02 13.44
C SER A 26 11.35 6.45 12.98
N THR A 27 10.71 7.10 12.00
CA THR A 27 9.45 6.63 11.43
C THR A 27 9.69 5.35 10.62
N ALA A 28 10.75 5.31 9.81
CA ALA A 28 11.13 4.09 9.07
C ALA A 28 11.46 2.92 10.01
N ARG A 29 12.11 3.17 11.15
CA ARG A 29 12.32 2.14 12.19
C ARG A 29 11.01 1.67 12.84
N SER A 30 10.10 2.58 13.16
CA SER A 30 8.77 2.19 13.66
C SER A 30 8.02 1.32 12.64
N LEU A 31 8.10 1.65 11.35
CA LEU A 31 7.53 0.82 10.28
C LEU A 31 8.21 -0.56 10.24
N HIS A 32 9.54 -0.62 10.33
CA HIS A 32 10.27 -1.90 10.46
C HIS A 32 9.71 -2.75 11.61
N ASP A 33 9.57 -2.19 12.81
CA ASP A 33 9.09 -2.91 14.00
C ASP A 33 7.62 -3.36 13.89
N VAL A 34 6.82 -2.65 13.10
CA VAL A 34 5.43 -3.02 12.80
C VAL A 34 5.38 -4.22 11.84
N TYR A 35 6.20 -4.19 10.78
CA TYR A 35 6.10 -5.13 9.67
C TYR A 35 7.03 -6.35 9.75
N ALA A 36 8.20 -6.24 10.39
CA ALA A 36 9.21 -7.30 10.42
C ALA A 36 8.76 -8.57 11.14
N ASP A 37 7.84 -8.44 12.11
CA ASP A 37 7.31 -9.55 12.92
C ASP A 37 5.84 -9.85 12.63
N LEU A 38 5.29 -9.33 11.52
CA LEU A 38 3.86 -9.47 11.25
C LEU A 38 3.46 -10.94 11.09
N SER A 39 4.28 -11.77 10.45
CA SER A 39 4.03 -13.21 10.34
C SER A 39 3.91 -13.90 11.71
N ALA A 40 4.79 -13.59 12.65
CA ALA A 40 4.74 -14.13 14.02
C ALA A 40 3.50 -13.65 14.78
N ARG A 41 3.22 -12.34 14.75
CA ARG A 41 2.02 -11.76 15.38
C ARG A 41 0.73 -12.33 14.78
N MET A 42 0.71 -12.58 13.47
CA MET A 42 -0.45 -13.17 12.79
C MET A 42 -0.72 -14.62 13.22
N ILE A 43 0.32 -15.42 13.48
CA ILE A 43 0.16 -16.76 14.04
C ILE A 43 -0.51 -16.67 15.41
N GLU A 44 -0.04 -15.76 16.28
CA GLU A 44 -0.63 -15.57 17.60
C GLU A 44 -2.07 -15.06 17.54
N VAL A 45 -2.36 -14.05 16.71
CA VAL A 45 -3.71 -13.49 16.56
C VAL A 45 -4.67 -14.54 16.03
N ARG A 46 -4.27 -15.36 15.05
CA ARG A 46 -5.10 -16.48 14.56
C ARG A 46 -5.33 -17.54 15.62
N ALA A 47 -4.30 -17.87 16.41
CA ALA A 47 -4.45 -18.83 17.50
C ALA A 47 -5.43 -18.34 18.57
N ARG A 48 -5.50 -17.02 18.80
CA ARG A 48 -6.42 -16.39 19.76
C ARG A 48 -7.84 -16.16 19.21
N ASN A 49 -8.03 -16.17 17.89
CA ASN A 49 -9.31 -15.90 17.23
C ASN A 49 -9.63 -17.00 16.19
N PRO A 50 -9.82 -18.26 16.63
CA PRO A 50 -10.03 -19.40 15.72
C PRO A 50 -11.30 -19.30 14.87
N GLU A 51 -12.28 -18.49 15.29
CA GLU A 51 -13.54 -18.22 14.59
C GLU A 51 -13.39 -17.31 13.37
N VAL A 52 -12.33 -16.49 13.31
CA VAL A 52 -12.10 -15.56 12.20
C VAL A 52 -11.50 -16.30 11.02
N ARG A 53 -12.14 -16.20 9.85
CA ARG A 53 -11.69 -16.92 8.66
C ARG A 53 -10.43 -16.30 8.08
N SER A 54 -9.58 -17.13 7.46
CA SER A 54 -8.37 -16.66 6.76
C SER A 54 -8.65 -15.58 5.70
N SER A 55 -9.84 -15.58 5.09
CA SER A 55 -10.27 -14.55 4.15
C SER A 55 -10.51 -13.19 4.80
N GLU A 56 -11.00 -13.16 6.04
CA GLU A 56 -11.26 -11.93 6.79
C GLU A 56 -9.93 -11.30 7.23
N PHE A 57 -9.00 -12.12 7.72
CA PHE A 57 -7.62 -11.68 7.97
C PHE A 57 -6.94 -11.14 6.72
N ALA A 58 -7.06 -11.84 5.59
CA ALA A 58 -6.47 -11.38 4.33
C ALA A 58 -7.05 -10.02 3.92
N SER A 59 -8.36 -9.80 4.08
CA SER A 59 -8.98 -8.51 3.78
C SER A 59 -8.47 -7.39 4.70
N GLY A 60 -8.32 -7.65 5.99
CA GLY A 60 -7.78 -6.67 6.95
C GLY A 60 -6.32 -6.28 6.65
N ILE A 61 -5.45 -7.26 6.36
CA ILE A 61 -4.05 -6.96 5.99
C ILE A 61 -4.00 -6.21 4.66
N GLU A 62 -4.81 -6.62 3.68
CA GLU A 62 -4.85 -5.94 2.39
C GLU A 62 -5.31 -4.49 2.52
N GLN A 63 -6.29 -4.22 3.38
CA GLN A 63 -6.70 -2.86 3.69
C GLN A 63 -5.57 -2.07 4.36
N GLY A 64 -4.94 -2.62 5.40
CA GLY A 64 -3.82 -1.95 6.07
C GLY A 64 -2.64 -1.68 5.14
N LEU A 65 -2.37 -2.55 4.16
CA LEU A 65 -1.37 -2.30 3.12
C LEU A 65 -1.80 -1.19 2.15
N ARG A 66 -3.09 -1.06 1.80
CA ARG A 66 -3.54 0.06 0.96
C ARG A 66 -3.39 1.42 1.65
N GLU A 67 -3.61 1.45 2.96
CA GLU A 67 -3.52 2.65 3.79
C GLU A 67 -2.06 2.98 4.17
N ALA A 68 -1.18 1.97 4.19
CA ALA A 68 0.20 2.11 4.66
C ALA A 68 0.96 3.33 4.10
N PRO A 69 0.88 3.68 2.81
CA PRO A 69 1.69 4.78 2.31
C PRO A 69 1.31 6.17 2.83
N GLU A 70 0.11 6.36 3.42
CA GLU A 70 -0.20 7.59 4.16
C GLU A 70 0.83 7.86 5.26
N SER A 71 1.29 6.80 5.94
CA SER A 71 2.27 6.90 7.01
C SER A 71 3.68 7.27 6.52
N PHE A 72 3.96 7.12 5.22
CA PHE A 72 5.28 7.44 4.65
C PHE A 72 5.51 8.96 4.58
N SER A 73 4.43 9.75 4.59
CA SER A 73 4.52 11.22 4.72
C SER A 73 5.28 11.66 5.98
N ALA A 74 5.20 10.88 7.06
CA ALA A 74 5.90 11.12 8.33
C ALA A 74 7.36 10.66 8.33
N VAL A 75 7.83 9.97 7.27
CA VAL A 75 9.25 9.71 7.04
C VAL A 75 9.88 10.99 6.51
N SER A 76 11.10 11.29 6.95
CA SER A 76 11.83 12.46 6.46
C SER A 76 12.01 12.40 4.94
N ALA A 77 11.96 13.58 4.29
CA ALA A 77 11.96 13.68 2.82
C ALA A 77 13.14 12.94 2.16
N GLN A 78 14.30 12.91 2.82
CA GLN A 78 15.48 12.17 2.34
C GLN A 78 15.24 10.67 2.19
N TRP A 79 14.40 10.06 3.03
CA TRP A 79 14.18 8.61 3.07
C TRP A 79 12.83 8.17 2.51
N ARG A 80 11.88 9.08 2.34
CA ARG A 80 10.51 8.78 1.90
C ARG A 80 10.47 7.98 0.59
N GLU A 81 11.18 8.46 -0.43
CA GLU A 81 11.26 7.77 -1.73
C GLU A 81 11.84 6.35 -1.59
N THR A 82 12.81 6.17 -0.68
CA THR A 82 13.41 4.85 -0.41
C THR A 82 12.37 3.90 0.20
N VAL A 83 11.58 4.38 1.17
CA VAL A 83 10.50 3.62 1.81
C VAL A 83 9.41 3.24 0.80
N GLU A 84 8.98 4.17 -0.03
CA GLU A 84 7.98 3.93 -1.08
C GLU A 84 8.47 2.90 -2.10
N LYS A 85 9.71 3.05 -2.59
CA LYS A 85 10.31 2.09 -3.54
C LYS A 85 10.40 0.70 -2.93
N ALA A 86 10.80 0.59 -1.67
CA ALA A 86 10.85 -0.65 -0.92
C ALA A 86 9.46 -1.31 -0.81
N PHE A 87 8.42 -0.53 -0.51
CA PHE A 87 7.05 -0.99 -0.41
C PHE A 87 6.54 -1.62 -1.71
N TYR A 88 6.65 -0.90 -2.83
CA TYR A 88 6.21 -1.42 -4.12
C TYR A 88 7.11 -2.57 -4.62
N ALA A 89 8.40 -2.57 -4.28
CA ALA A 89 9.29 -3.70 -4.58
C ALA A 89 8.85 -4.97 -3.85
N ALA A 90 8.37 -4.85 -2.61
CA ALA A 90 7.84 -5.99 -1.87
C ALA A 90 6.61 -6.60 -2.54
N PHE A 91 5.68 -5.78 -3.00
CA PHE A 91 4.52 -6.23 -3.77
C PHE A 91 4.88 -6.91 -5.08
N ARG A 92 5.80 -6.32 -5.86
CA ARG A 92 6.25 -6.91 -7.13
C ARG A 92 6.89 -8.28 -6.93
N ALA A 93 7.62 -8.46 -5.84
CA ALA A 93 8.30 -9.72 -5.54
C ALA A 93 7.36 -10.80 -5.00
N GLU A 94 6.45 -10.45 -4.08
CA GLU A 94 5.70 -11.45 -3.30
C GLU A 94 4.23 -11.57 -3.71
N TYR A 95 3.64 -10.56 -4.33
CA TYR A 95 2.24 -10.59 -4.77
C TYR A 95 1.97 -9.81 -6.07
N PRO A 96 2.62 -10.17 -7.20
CA PRO A 96 2.49 -9.43 -8.46
C PRO A 96 1.06 -9.39 -9.01
N GLU A 97 0.24 -10.42 -8.76
CA GLU A 97 -1.15 -10.42 -9.23
C GLU A 97 -2.01 -9.37 -8.52
N PHE A 98 -1.64 -8.97 -7.29
CA PHE A 98 -2.29 -7.86 -6.60
C PHE A 98 -2.01 -6.55 -7.34
N MET A 99 -0.76 -6.31 -7.73
CA MET A 99 -0.40 -5.10 -8.49
C MET A 99 -1.05 -5.04 -9.86
N ALA A 100 -1.16 -6.17 -10.57
CA ALA A 100 -1.90 -6.22 -11.82
C ALA A 100 -3.39 -5.86 -11.63
N LYS A 101 -4.01 -6.30 -10.52
CA LYS A 101 -5.38 -5.94 -10.18
C LYS A 101 -5.54 -4.47 -9.82
N GLU A 102 -4.63 -3.92 -9.03
CA GLU A 102 -4.64 -2.50 -8.67
C GLU A 102 -4.43 -1.63 -9.92
N ALA A 103 -3.54 -2.00 -10.84
CA ALA A 103 -3.36 -1.32 -12.13
C ALA A 103 -4.65 -1.35 -12.99
N ALA A 104 -5.28 -2.52 -13.13
CA ALA A 104 -6.55 -2.64 -13.86
C ALA A 104 -7.70 -1.89 -13.18
N ARG A 105 -7.65 -1.76 -11.84
CA ARG A 105 -8.61 -0.96 -11.08
C ARG A 105 -8.37 0.54 -11.30
N LEU A 106 -7.12 0.97 -11.31
CA LEU A 106 -6.73 2.36 -11.56
C LEU A 106 -7.18 2.79 -12.97
N GLU A 107 -6.94 1.96 -13.99
CA GLU A 107 -7.41 2.23 -15.35
C GLU A 107 -8.93 2.44 -15.43
N LYS A 108 -9.70 1.62 -14.69
CA LYS A 108 -11.17 1.78 -14.58
C LYS A 108 -11.56 3.07 -13.85
N VAL A 109 -10.81 3.47 -12.83
CA VAL A 109 -11.05 4.71 -12.08
C VAL A 109 -10.76 5.91 -12.98
N GLU A 110 -9.64 5.92 -13.69
CA GLU A 110 -9.23 6.96 -14.65
C GLU A 110 -10.22 7.07 -15.81
N THR A 111 -10.58 5.96 -16.46
CA THR A 111 -11.58 5.94 -17.55
C THR A 111 -12.92 6.50 -17.10
N ARG A 112 -13.28 6.25 -15.85
CA ARG A 112 -14.53 6.74 -15.25
C ARG A 112 -14.45 8.21 -14.81
N GLY A 113 -13.24 8.74 -14.60
CA GLY A 113 -12.99 10.12 -14.20
C GLY A 113 -13.49 10.52 -12.81
N ARG A 114 -13.78 9.56 -11.92
CA ARG A 114 -14.18 9.85 -10.52
C ARG A 114 -13.88 8.73 -9.53
N ILE A 115 -13.54 9.10 -8.30
CA ILE A 115 -13.35 8.21 -7.15
C ILE A 115 -14.69 7.99 -6.43
N ARG A 116 -14.96 6.75 -6.00
CA ARG A 116 -16.20 6.35 -5.32
C ARG A 116 -16.01 5.79 -3.92
N THR A 117 -14.82 5.33 -3.59
CA THR A 117 -14.52 4.63 -2.33
C THR A 117 -13.13 5.03 -1.83
N ASP A 118 -12.88 4.93 -0.54
CA ASP A 118 -11.56 5.25 0.05
C ASP A 118 -10.44 4.41 -0.55
N SER A 119 -10.70 3.13 -0.83
CA SER A 119 -9.70 2.28 -1.50
C SER A 119 -9.35 2.75 -2.92
N GLU A 120 -10.24 3.46 -3.61
CA GLU A 120 -9.91 4.08 -4.91
C GLU A 120 -9.20 5.42 -4.70
N TYR A 121 -9.50 6.15 -3.61
CA TYR A 121 -8.77 7.34 -3.23
C TYR A 121 -7.29 7.03 -2.99
N TYR A 122 -7.00 6.01 -2.17
CA TYR A 122 -5.63 5.57 -1.92
C TYR A 122 -4.91 5.12 -3.18
N LEU A 123 -5.59 4.36 -4.04
CA LEU A 123 -5.02 3.93 -5.31
C LEU A 123 -4.62 5.12 -6.21
N VAL A 124 -5.44 6.17 -6.28
CA VAL A 124 -5.13 7.37 -7.06
C VAL A 124 -4.03 8.20 -6.41
N ARG A 125 -4.06 8.36 -5.07
CA ARG A 125 -3.02 9.09 -4.33
C ARG A 125 -1.65 8.47 -4.53
N HIS A 126 -1.56 7.15 -4.40
CA HIS A 126 -0.34 6.38 -4.65
C HIS A 126 0.18 6.56 -6.07
N GLN A 127 -0.71 6.63 -7.06
CA GLN A 127 -0.32 6.87 -8.44
C GLN A 127 0.19 8.30 -8.65
N VAL A 128 -0.36 9.29 -7.95
CA VAL A 128 0.16 10.66 -7.95
C VAL A 128 1.56 10.66 -7.40
N ASP A 129 1.78 10.15 -6.18
CA ASP A 129 3.09 10.11 -5.52
C ASP A 129 4.15 9.43 -6.41
N ALA A 130 3.78 8.38 -7.13
CA ALA A 130 4.67 7.68 -8.06
C ALA A 130 5.00 8.45 -9.35
N LEU A 131 4.14 9.39 -9.77
CA LEU A 131 4.32 10.22 -10.97
C LEU A 131 4.88 11.61 -10.65
N GLU A 132 4.89 12.03 -9.37
CA GLU A 132 5.41 13.34 -8.99
C GLU A 132 6.88 13.48 -9.39
N GLY A 133 7.20 14.58 -10.09
CA GLY A 133 8.53 14.84 -10.63
C GLY A 133 8.78 14.28 -12.03
N ASP A 134 7.82 13.57 -12.63
CA ASP A 134 7.86 13.16 -14.03
C ASP A 134 7.20 14.23 -14.93
N GLU A 135 8.03 14.97 -15.69
CA GLU A 135 7.57 16.02 -16.60
C GLU A 135 6.64 15.46 -17.72
N ASP A 136 6.86 14.21 -18.14
CA ASP A 136 6.03 13.57 -19.17
C ASP A 136 4.64 13.17 -18.62
N ALA A 137 4.48 13.11 -17.29
CA ALA A 137 3.25 12.73 -16.63
C ALA A 137 2.34 13.92 -16.25
N LEU A 138 2.72 15.17 -16.52
CA LEU A 138 2.00 16.37 -16.05
C LEU A 138 0.50 16.38 -16.38
N ALA A 139 0.12 16.02 -17.60
CA ALA A 139 -1.29 16.00 -18.01
C ALA A 139 -2.09 14.93 -17.24
N ARG A 140 -1.47 13.78 -16.98
CA ARG A 140 -2.08 12.70 -16.20
C ARG A 140 -2.17 13.07 -14.73
N LEU A 141 -1.10 13.63 -14.15
CA LEU A 141 -1.08 14.17 -12.78
C LEU A 141 -2.21 15.17 -12.55
N HIS A 142 -2.42 16.12 -13.45
CA HIS A 142 -3.50 17.10 -13.33
C HIS A 142 -4.89 16.44 -13.26
N THR A 143 -5.11 15.38 -14.04
CA THR A 143 -6.36 14.62 -14.02
C THR A 143 -6.54 13.87 -12.69
N LEU A 144 -5.48 13.20 -12.21
CA LEU A 144 -5.51 12.47 -10.94
C LEU A 144 -5.76 13.41 -9.76
N TYR A 145 -5.12 14.59 -9.75
CA TYR A 145 -5.33 15.63 -8.73
C TYR A 145 -6.78 16.12 -8.70
N ALA A 146 -7.35 16.47 -9.85
CA ALA A 146 -8.75 16.90 -9.93
C ALA A 146 -9.73 15.83 -9.40
N MET A 147 -9.42 14.54 -9.58
CA MET A 147 -10.22 13.45 -9.04
C MET A 147 -10.14 13.35 -7.51
N LEU A 148 -8.96 13.56 -6.92
CA LEU A 148 -8.74 13.56 -5.47
C LEU A 148 -9.50 14.71 -4.81
N GLU A 149 -9.32 15.94 -5.31
CA GLU A 149 -10.01 17.14 -4.79
C GLU A 149 -11.54 16.98 -4.83
N ALA A 150 -12.08 16.47 -5.94
CA ALA A 150 -13.51 16.26 -6.08
C ALA A 150 -14.07 15.18 -5.12
N TYR A 151 -13.24 14.23 -4.70
CA TYR A 151 -13.62 13.23 -3.70
C TYR A 151 -13.60 13.82 -2.29
N GLU A 152 -12.54 14.56 -1.94
CA GLU A 152 -12.38 15.21 -0.64
C GLU A 152 -13.52 16.19 -0.35
N LEU A 153 -13.86 17.05 -1.32
CA LEU A 153 -14.99 18.00 -1.22
C LEU A 153 -16.36 17.35 -0.98
N ARG A 154 -16.52 16.07 -1.34
CA ARG A 154 -17.76 15.31 -1.12
C ARG A 154 -17.79 14.55 0.20
N SER A 155 -16.63 14.33 0.79
CA SER A 155 -16.43 13.55 2.01
C SER A 155 -16.32 14.45 3.25
N SER A 156 -16.10 15.76 3.05
CA SER A 156 -16.19 16.85 4.03
C SER A 156 -17.62 17.34 4.23
#